data_AF-A0A0L6V4Q2-F1
#
_entry.id   AF-A0A0L6V4Q2-F1
#
_cell.length_a   1.000
_cell.length_b   1.000
_cell.length_c   1.000
_cell.angle_alpha   90.00
_cell.angle_beta   90.00
_cell.angle_gamma   90.00
#
_symmetry.space_group_name_H-M   'P 1'
#
loop_
_entity.id
_entity.type
_entity.pdbx_description
1 polymer ?
#
loop_
_entity_poly.entity_id
_entity_poly.type
_entity_poly.pdbx_seq_one_letter_code
_entity_poly.pdbx_strand_id
1 'polypeptide(L)'
;MNRPGTSHSTEPKAPRTARDAIEGDFFCVLQVLHEISELLGTGLDQQTLALCIGMIEEGTNPLALAQVVQELRQEAKGKNKTTPATFLP
;
A
#
# COMPACT_ATOMS: atom_id res chain seq x y z
N MET A 1 33.02 35.05 -28.11
CA MET A 1 31.75 34.47 -28.60
C MET A 1 31.81 32.94 -28.49
N ASN A 2 30.79 32.35 -27.86
CA ASN A 2 30.37 30.92 -27.81
C ASN A 2 31.15 29.85 -27.01
N ARG A 3 30.56 29.46 -25.86
CA ARG A 3 30.35 28.05 -25.40
C ARG A 3 29.41 27.34 -26.40
N PRO A 4 29.49 26.01 -26.66
CA PRO A 4 28.95 24.99 -25.73
C PRO A 4 29.57 23.58 -25.80
N GLY A 5 29.20 22.71 -24.84
CA GLY A 5 29.46 21.27 -24.90
C GLY A 5 29.43 20.56 -23.53
N THR A 6 28.37 20.74 -22.73
CA THR A 6 28.13 19.87 -21.57
C THR A 6 27.56 18.56 -22.09
N SER A 7 28.41 17.53 -22.20
CA SER A 7 27.99 16.15 -22.40
C SER A 7 27.20 15.68 -21.17
N HIS A 8 25.88 15.87 -21.18
CA HIS A 8 24.99 15.10 -20.33
C HIS A 8 24.86 13.71 -20.94
N SER A 9 25.81 12.83 -20.65
CA SER A 9 25.58 11.39 -20.76
C SER A 9 24.58 11.02 -19.67
N THR A 10 23.32 10.82 -20.04
CA THR A 10 22.38 10.06 -19.21
C THR A 10 22.81 8.60 -19.26
N GLU A 11 23.83 8.24 -18.47
CA GLU A 11 24.11 6.85 -18.16
C GLU A 11 22.96 6.30 -17.29
N PRO A 12 22.40 5.12 -17.60
CA PRO A 12 21.60 4.38 -16.65
C PRO A 12 22.53 3.97 -15.51
N LYS A 13 22.49 4.74 -14.42
CA LYS A 13 23.25 4.50 -13.19
C LYS A 13 22.87 3.12 -12.64
N ALA A 14 23.75 2.13 -12.87
CA ALA A 14 23.64 0.80 -12.29
C ALA A 14 23.46 0.89 -10.76
N PRO A 15 22.71 -0.03 -10.12
CA PRO A 15 22.48 -0.02 -8.68
C PRO A 15 23.83 -0.03 -7.95
N ARG A 16 24.08 1.00 -7.14
CA ARG A 16 25.42 1.23 -6.56
C ARG A 16 25.74 0.27 -5.41
N THR A 17 24.76 -0.50 -4.95
CA THR A 17 24.91 -1.44 -3.86
C THR A 17 23.91 -2.59 -4.01
N ALA A 18 24.30 -3.83 -3.68
CA ALA A 18 23.37 -4.97 -3.64
C ALA A 18 22.21 -4.74 -2.66
N ARG A 19 22.43 -3.92 -1.61
CA ARG A 19 21.39 -3.43 -0.71
C ARG A 19 20.32 -2.60 -1.42
N ASP A 20 20.70 -1.73 -2.35
CA ASP A 20 19.77 -0.84 -3.07
C ASP A 20 18.90 -1.63 -4.07
N ALA A 21 19.39 -2.77 -4.56
CA ALA A 21 18.61 -3.66 -5.42
C ALA A 21 17.54 -4.43 -4.62
N ILE A 22 17.87 -4.90 -3.41
CA ILE A 22 16.95 -5.69 -2.58
C ILE A 22 15.88 -4.80 -1.92
N GLU A 23 16.24 -3.58 -1.50
CA GLU A 23 15.28 -2.63 -0.91
C GLU A 23 14.29 -2.08 -1.95
N GLY A 24 14.65 -2.12 -3.24
CA GLY A 24 13.78 -1.71 -4.35
C GLY A 24 12.65 -2.68 -4.68
N ASP A 25 12.81 -3.98 -4.42
CA ASP A 25 11.86 -5.00 -4.88
C ASP A 25 10.49 -4.87 -4.19
N PHE A 26 10.47 -4.69 -2.87
CA PHE A 26 9.22 -4.52 -2.13
C PHE A 26 8.53 -3.19 -2.47
N PHE A 27 9.31 -2.12 -2.69
CA PHE A 27 8.76 -0.83 -3.13
C PHE A 27 8.07 -0.94 -4.49
N CYS A 28 8.67 -1.66 -5.45
CA CYS A 28 8.06 -1.92 -6.76
C CYS A 28 6.74 -2.71 -6.62
N VAL A 29 6.73 -3.76 -5.80
CA VAL A 29 5.53 -4.58 -5.57
C VAL A 29 4.42 -3.76 -4.93
N LEU A 30 4.73 -2.98 -3.89
CA LEU A 30 3.74 -2.09 -3.27
C LEU A 30 3.19 -1.06 -4.24
N GLN A 31 4.01 -0.50 -5.12
CA GLN A 31 3.54 0.46 -6.12
C GLN A 31 2.53 -0.20 -7.08
N VAL A 32 2.85 -1.38 -7.61
CA VAL A 32 1.94 -2.11 -8.51
C VAL A 32 0.64 -2.47 -7.80
N LEU A 33 0.70 -2.93 -6.55
CA LEU A 33 -0.50 -3.25 -5.77
C LEU A 33 -1.34 -2.01 -5.45
N HIS A 34 -0.70 -0.86 -5.23
CA HIS A 34 -1.39 0.40 -5.02
C HIS A 34 -2.11 0.87 -6.30
N GLU A 35 -1.46 0.77 -7.46
CA GLU A 35 -2.10 1.08 -8.76
C GLU A 35 -3.32 0.17 -9.01
N ILE A 36 -3.22 -1.14 -8.71
CA ILE A 36 -4.35 -2.06 -8.79
C ILE A 36 -5.47 -1.65 -7.82
N SER A 37 -5.12 -1.27 -6.58
CA SER A 37 -6.05 -0.82 -5.56
C SER A 37 -6.83 0.44 -5.97
N GLU A 38 -6.15 1.39 -6.63
CA GLU A 38 -6.78 2.59 -7.20
C GLU A 38 -7.72 2.24 -8.34
N LEU A 39 -7.30 1.36 -9.26
CA LEU A 39 -8.15 0.89 -10.37
C LEU A 39 -9.42 0.19 -9.89
N LEU A 40 -9.33 -0.58 -8.80
CA LEU A 40 -10.47 -1.26 -8.18
C LEU A 40 -11.30 -0.36 -7.25
N GLY A 41 -10.84 0.87 -6.98
CA GLY A 41 -11.53 1.82 -6.12
C GLY A 41 -11.66 1.36 -4.67
N THR A 42 -10.68 0.63 -4.13
CA THR A 42 -10.74 0.14 -2.73
C THR A 42 -10.63 1.27 -1.70
N GLY A 43 -10.01 2.39 -2.09
CA GLY A 43 -9.78 3.55 -1.22
C GLY A 43 -8.75 3.30 -0.12
N LEU A 44 -7.85 2.32 -0.28
CA LEU A 44 -6.69 2.11 0.57
C LEU A 44 -5.54 3.01 0.11
N ASP A 45 -4.97 3.79 1.03
CA ASP A 45 -3.72 4.51 0.79
C ASP A 45 -2.51 3.56 0.91
N GLN A 46 -1.36 4.01 0.40
CA GLN A 46 -0.15 3.20 0.36
C GLN A 46 0.30 2.66 1.73
N GLN A 47 0.12 3.43 2.82
CA GLN A 47 0.52 2.99 4.16
C GLN A 47 -0.45 1.92 4.69
N THR A 48 -1.75 2.13 4.54
CA THR A 48 -2.76 1.13 4.95
C THR A 48 -2.62 -0.17 4.15
N LEU A 49 -2.34 -0.06 2.85
CA LEU A 49 -2.11 -1.23 1.99
C LEU A 49 -0.88 -2.02 2.43
N ALA A 50 0.24 -1.34 2.73
CA ALA A 50 1.45 -1.98 3.24
C ALA A 50 1.22 -2.71 4.57
N LEU A 51 0.44 -2.09 5.48
CA LEU A 51 0.06 -2.74 6.74
C LEU A 51 -0.79 -3.99 6.51
N CYS A 52 -1.78 -3.92 5.61
CA CYS A 52 -2.62 -5.07 5.28
C CYS A 52 -1.79 -6.23 4.72
N ILE A 53 -0.80 -5.93 3.87
CA ILE A 53 0.12 -6.92 3.32
C ILE A 53 0.94 -7.57 4.44
N GLY A 54 1.54 -6.77 5.33
CA GLY A 54 2.28 -7.30 6.48
C GLY A 54 1.44 -8.23 7.36
N MET A 55 0.19 -7.86 7.64
CA MET A 55 -0.74 -8.71 8.38
C MET A 55 -1.03 -10.04 7.66
N ILE A 56 -1.16 -10.01 6.33
CA ILE A 56 -1.39 -11.21 5.51
C ILE A 56 -0.13 -12.09 5.49
N GLU A 57 1.07 -11.49 5.42
CA GLU A 57 2.35 -12.20 5.52
C GLU A 57 2.53 -12.91 6.88
N GLU A 58 1.98 -12.34 7.95
CA GLU A 58 1.91 -12.97 9.28
C GLU A 58 0.85 -14.09 9.38
N GLY A 59 0.05 -14.31 8.33
CA GLY A 59 -0.95 -15.38 8.25
C GLY A 59 -2.40 -14.93 8.48
N THR A 60 -2.68 -13.62 8.47
CA THR A 60 -4.04 -13.11 8.58
C THR A 60 -4.87 -13.46 7.33
N ASN A 61 -6.11 -13.91 7.52
CA ASN A 61 -7.03 -14.17 6.41
C ASN A 61 -7.44 -12.86 5.71
N PRO A 62 -7.17 -12.69 4.41
CA PRO A 62 -7.44 -11.45 3.68
C PRO A 62 -8.94 -11.11 3.60
N LEU A 63 -9.82 -12.12 3.59
CA LEU A 63 -11.27 -11.92 3.55
C LEU A 63 -11.79 -11.38 4.88
N ALA A 64 -11.31 -11.93 6.00
CA ALA A 64 -11.65 -11.44 7.34
C ALA A 64 -11.10 -10.02 7.56
N LEU A 65 -9.86 -9.76 7.12
CA LEU A 65 -9.25 -8.44 7.19
C LEU A 65 -10.05 -7.40 6.40
N ALA A 66 -10.50 -7.74 5.19
CA ALA A 66 -11.34 -6.85 4.39
C ALA A 66 -12.65 -6.49 5.10
N GLN A 67 -13.28 -7.44 5.80
CA GLN A 67 -14.49 -7.17 6.58
C GLN A 67 -14.20 -6.19 7.73
N VAL A 68 -13.13 -6.41 8.49
CA VAL A 68 -12.73 -5.52 9.59
C VAL A 68 -12.42 -4.11 9.08
N VAL A 69 -11.66 -3.98 7.98
CA VAL A 69 -11.35 -2.67 7.37
C VAL A 69 -12.62 -1.94 6.95
N GLN A 70 -13.61 -2.65 6.41
CA GLN A 70 -14.90 -2.07 6.04
C GLN A 70 -15.72 -1.63 7.27
N GLU A 71 -15.75 -2.43 8.33
CA GLU A 71 -16.43 -2.11 9.58
C GLU A 71 -15.83 -0.86 10.23
N LEU A 72 -14.50 -0.81 10.39
CA LEU A 72 -13.79 0.35 10.93
C LEU A 72 -14.03 1.62 10.10
N ARG A 73 -14.05 1.51 8.76
CA ARG A 73 -14.37 2.64 7.88
C ARG A 73 -15.83 3.10 8.00
N GLN A 74 -16.76 2.19 8.31
CA GLN A 74 -18.17 2.53 8.56
C GLN A 74 -18.33 3.24 9.91
N GLU A 75 -17.67 2.74 10.95
CA GLU A 75 -17.64 3.34 12.29
C GLU A 75 -17.03 4.74 12.25
N ALA A 76 -15.89 4.92 11.58
CA ALA A 76 -15.23 6.22 11.41
C ALA A 76 -16.12 7.24 10.69
N LYS A 77 -17.03 6.79 9.82
CA LYS A 77 -18.03 7.63 9.13
C LYS A 77 -19.26 7.94 10.00
N GLY A 78 -19.27 7.56 11.28
CA GLY A 78 -20.39 7.77 12.21
C GLY A 78 -21.60 6.88 11.91
N LYS A 79 -21.42 5.81 11.12
CA LYS A 79 -22.50 4.89 10.77
C LYS A 79 -22.62 3.84 11.87
N ASN A 80 -23.14 4.27 13.03
CA ASN A 80 -23.52 3.35 14.10
C ASN A 80 -24.51 2.33 13.52
N LYS A 81 -24.06 1.09 13.30
CA LYS A 81 -24.99 -0.03 13.27
C LYS A 81 -25.54 -0.12 14.67
N THR A 82 -26.71 0.49 14.90
CA THR A 82 -27.49 0.26 16.12
C THR A 82 -27.54 -1.25 16.34
N THR A 83 -26.99 -1.67 17.46
CA THR A 83 -27.07 -3.00 18.07
C THR A 83 -28.38 -3.70 17.72
N PRO A 84 -28.37 -4.90 17.09
CA PRO A 84 -29.37 -5.89 17.42
C PRO A 84 -28.96 -6.50 18.77
N ALA A 85 -29.60 -5.95 19.81
CA ALA A 85 -30.01 -6.62 21.03
C ALA A 85 -29.18 -7.82 21.57
N THR A 86 -28.72 -7.64 22.81
CA THR A 86 -28.67 -8.68 23.85
C THR A 86 -27.57 -9.73 23.71
N PHE A 87 -26.43 -9.46 24.35
CA PHE A 87 -25.82 -10.49 25.20
C PHE A 87 -26.12 -10.10 26.65
N LEU A 88 -27.13 -10.75 27.23
CA LEU A 88 -27.37 -10.81 28.66
C LEU A 88 -28.09 -12.13 28.95
N PRO A 89 -27.75 -12.88 30.01
CA PRO A 89 -26.52 -12.89 30.83
C PRO A 89 -25.45 -13.87 30.33
#